data_AF-A0A373G9X4-F1
#
_entry.id   AF-A0A373G9X4-F1
#
_cell.length_a   1.000
_cell.length_b   1.000
_cell.length_c   1.000
_cell.angle_alpha   90.00
_cell.angle_beta   90.00
_cell.angle_gamma   90.00
#
_symmetry.space_group_name_H-M   'P 1'
#
loop_
_entity.id
_entity.type
_entity.pdbx_description
1 polymer ?
#
loop_
_entity_poly.entity_id
_entity_poly.type
_entity_poly.pdbx_seq_one_letter_code
_entity_poly.pdbx_strand_id
1 'polypeptide(L)'
;TSKQLKDSPTEVGKEKLVYLAKVTQKLSFAEYWEKYEQKRPVKTEDTKIIQRYGDNIYKPNPTNPKEFIQIENNFHGKDKMDKDLRGEYVLICEEFYYFSRLSPLDIPDGVRPNIPKVQTSYGVITKDTAEFINYVKQHVELCKYTDAK
;
A
#
# COMPACT_ATOMS: atom_id res chain seq x y z
N THR A 1 -0.56 8.89 -16.38
CA THR A 1 0.45 7.97 -16.90
C THR A 1 1.22 7.43 -15.73
N SER A 2 1.31 6.10 -15.62
CA SER A 2 2.20 5.51 -14.63
C SER A 2 3.63 5.95 -14.96
N LYS A 3 4.50 6.03 -13.96
CA LYS A 3 5.94 6.01 -14.24
C LYS A 3 6.23 4.73 -15.02
N GLN A 4 6.98 4.82 -16.12
CA GLN A 4 7.39 3.63 -16.86
C GLN A 4 8.10 2.66 -15.91
N LEU A 5 7.68 1.40 -15.91
CA LEU A 5 8.39 0.34 -15.21
C LEU A 5 9.65 0.02 -16.02
N LYS A 6 10.83 0.41 -15.52
CA LYS A 6 12.11 0.25 -16.23
C LYS A 6 12.35 -1.19 -16.72
N ASP A 7 11.93 -2.18 -15.94
CA ASP A 7 12.18 -3.61 -16.24
C ASP A 7 11.03 -4.26 -17.03
N SER A 8 9.91 -3.56 -17.21
CA SER A 8 8.73 -4.09 -17.91
C SER A 8 7.94 -2.94 -18.57
N PRO A 9 8.51 -2.30 -19.61
CA PRO A 9 7.86 -1.17 -20.26
C PRO A 9 6.56 -1.61 -20.95
N THR A 10 5.54 -0.77 -20.86
CA THR A 10 4.23 -0.97 -21.48
C THR A 10 3.75 0.32 -22.11
N GLU A 11 2.89 0.19 -23.13
CA GLU A 11 2.15 1.32 -23.68
C GLU A 11 1.12 1.83 -22.67
N VAL A 12 0.74 3.10 -22.79
CA VAL A 12 -0.31 3.70 -21.95
C VAL A 12 -1.63 2.94 -22.18
N GLY A 13 -2.28 2.51 -21.09
CA GLY A 13 -3.49 1.68 -21.13
C GLY A 13 -3.22 0.17 -21.17
N LYS A 14 -1.97 -0.26 -21.37
CA LYS A 14 -1.54 -1.66 -21.36
C LYS A 14 -0.69 -2.00 -20.12
N GLU A 15 -0.81 -1.21 -19.06
CA GLU A 15 -0.06 -1.40 -17.82
C GLU A 15 -0.33 -2.77 -17.21
N LYS A 16 0.70 -3.35 -16.58
CA LYS A 16 0.62 -4.63 -15.87
C LYS A 16 0.35 -4.42 -14.38
N LEU A 17 -0.22 -5.43 -13.73
CA LEU A 17 -0.54 -5.36 -12.31
C LEU A 17 0.68 -5.73 -11.45
N VAL A 18 1.15 -4.77 -10.65
CA VAL A 18 2.24 -4.99 -9.67
C VAL A 18 1.69 -5.29 -8.28
N TYR A 19 0.61 -4.61 -7.89
CA TYR A 19 0.03 -4.70 -6.55
C TYR A 19 -1.48 -4.50 -6.60
N LEU A 20 -2.21 -5.35 -5.89
CA LEU A 20 -3.63 -5.20 -5.61
C LEU A 20 -3.84 -5.38 -4.11
N ALA A 21 -4.66 -4.53 -3.49
CA ALA A 21 -5.03 -4.67 -2.09
C ALA A 21 -6.49 -4.30 -1.88
N LYS A 22 -7.15 -5.07 -1.02
CA LYS A 22 -8.51 -4.80 -0.60
C LYS A 22 -8.49 -4.12 0.76
N VAL A 23 -8.99 -2.89 0.82
CA VAL A 23 -9.20 -2.19 2.09
C VAL A 23 -10.32 -2.92 2.83
N THR A 24 -9.98 -3.46 3.99
CA THR A 24 -10.88 -4.22 4.87
C THR A 24 -11.36 -3.40 6.06
N GLN A 25 -10.51 -2.50 6.56
CA GLN A 25 -10.80 -1.64 7.70
C GLN A 25 -10.15 -0.27 7.50
N LYS A 26 -10.75 0.75 8.13
CA LYS A 26 -10.15 2.08 8.30
C LYS A 26 -9.98 2.31 9.79
N LEU A 27 -8.80 2.72 10.22
CA LEU A 27 -8.51 3.04 11.60
C LEU A 27 -8.00 4.47 11.67
N SER A 28 -8.35 5.20 12.73
CA SER A 28 -7.60 6.42 13.08
C SER A 28 -6.15 6.07 13.38
N PHE A 29 -5.26 7.05 13.33
CA PHE A 29 -3.86 6.85 13.72
C PHE A 29 -3.71 6.36 15.16
N ALA A 30 -4.56 6.79 16.07
CA ALA A 30 -4.54 6.35 17.47
C ALA A 30 -4.93 4.86 17.60
N GLU A 31 -6.00 4.44 16.93
CA GLU A 31 -6.40 3.02 16.91
C GLU A 31 -5.34 2.15 16.24
N TYR A 32 -4.73 2.62 15.16
CA TYR A 32 -3.62 1.92 14.50
C TYR A 32 -2.40 1.78 15.43
N TRP A 33 -2.05 2.85 16.14
CA TRP A 33 -0.97 2.86 17.12
C TRP A 33 -1.15 1.80 18.20
N GLU A 34 -2.35 1.72 18.79
CA GLU A 34 -2.67 0.76 19.85
C GLU A 34 -2.77 -0.68 19.34
N LYS A 35 -3.42 -0.90 18.18
CA LYS A 35 -3.70 -2.24 17.67
C LYS A 35 -2.50 -2.94 17.04
N TYR A 36 -1.55 -2.18 16.48
CA TYR A 36 -0.43 -2.74 15.69
C TYR A 36 0.93 -2.36 16.27
N GLU A 37 1.19 -2.77 17.52
CA GLU A 37 2.50 -2.57 18.17
C GLU A 37 3.66 -3.21 17.39
N GLN A 38 3.44 -4.37 16.78
CA GLN A 38 4.40 -5.07 15.94
C GLN A 38 4.79 -4.31 14.66
N LYS A 39 4.04 -3.26 14.30
CA LYS A 39 4.32 -2.38 13.15
C LYS A 39 5.07 -1.11 13.56
N ARG A 40 5.36 -0.90 14.85
CA ARG A 40 6.17 0.23 15.32
C ARG A 40 7.63 0.01 14.91
N PRO A 41 8.32 1.04 14.40
CA PRO A 41 9.67 0.88 13.89
C PRO A 41 10.69 0.70 15.03
N VAL A 42 11.78 -0.02 14.72
CA VAL A 42 13.01 0.00 15.52
C VAL A 42 14.09 0.67 14.69
N LYS A 43 14.70 1.74 15.20
CA LYS A 43 15.84 2.40 14.54
C LYS A 43 17.08 1.52 14.68
N THR A 44 17.46 0.84 13.60
CA THR A 44 18.61 -0.06 13.55
C THR A 44 19.18 -0.10 12.14
N GLU A 45 20.50 -0.32 12.02
CA GLU A 45 21.14 -0.57 10.73
C GLU A 45 21.08 -2.03 10.26
N ASP A 46 20.57 -2.95 11.09
CA ASP A 46 20.37 -4.34 10.70
C ASP A 46 19.12 -4.49 9.82
N THR A 47 19.30 -4.92 8.57
CA THR A 47 18.22 -5.13 7.60
C THR A 47 17.44 -6.43 7.83
N LYS A 48 17.92 -7.33 8.70
CA LYS A 48 17.22 -8.57 9.05
C LYS A 48 16.11 -8.34 10.07
N ILE A 49 16.13 -7.23 10.79
CA ILE A 49 15.10 -6.87 11.76
C ILE A 49 13.89 -6.31 11.00
N ILE A 50 12.81 -7.08 10.92
CA ILE A 50 11.59 -6.70 10.18
C ILE A 50 11.01 -5.39 10.72
N GLN A 51 11.05 -5.18 12.04
CA GLN A 51 10.60 -3.95 12.69
C GLN A 51 11.39 -2.73 12.22
N ARG A 52 12.56 -2.86 11.58
CA ARG A 52 13.22 -1.72 10.91
C ARG A 52 12.27 -1.02 9.94
N TYR A 53 11.43 -1.79 9.26
CA TYR A 53 10.51 -1.34 8.23
C TYR A 53 9.09 -1.05 8.76
N GLY A 54 8.93 -0.95 10.08
CA GLY A 54 7.65 -0.56 10.68
C GLY A 54 7.16 0.80 10.18
N ASP A 55 5.87 0.89 9.88
CA ASP A 55 5.19 2.07 9.35
C ASP A 55 4.33 2.80 10.39
N ASN A 56 4.12 2.19 11.57
CA ASN A 56 3.34 2.76 12.66
C ASN A 56 4.18 3.76 13.46
N ILE A 57 4.39 4.94 12.88
CA ILE A 57 5.35 5.93 13.37
C ILE A 57 4.73 7.12 14.09
N TYR A 58 3.40 7.21 14.16
CA TYR A 58 2.69 8.34 14.77
C TYR A 58 2.05 7.92 16.08
N LYS A 59 2.73 8.20 17.19
CA LYS A 59 2.26 7.92 18.55
C LYS A 59 1.32 9.02 19.04
N PRO A 60 0.10 8.72 19.52
CA PRO A 60 -0.76 9.73 20.15
C PRO A 60 -0.03 10.44 21.29
N ASN A 61 -0.16 11.77 21.35
CA ASN A 61 0.40 12.55 22.45
C ASN A 61 -0.42 12.25 23.74
N PRO A 62 0.22 11.77 24.83
CA PRO A 62 -0.50 11.41 26.06
C PRO A 62 -1.20 12.58 26.74
N THR A 63 -0.77 13.82 26.49
CA THR A 63 -1.38 15.02 27.09
C THR A 63 -2.37 15.72 26.16
N ASN A 64 -2.31 15.46 24.85
CA ASN A 64 -3.24 16.00 23.86
C ASN A 64 -3.57 14.95 22.80
N PRO A 65 -4.71 14.24 22.90
CA PRO A 65 -5.08 13.17 21.96
C PRO A 65 -5.25 13.60 20.49
N LYS A 66 -5.29 14.91 20.20
CA LYS A 66 -5.34 15.46 18.84
C LYS A 66 -3.96 15.65 18.21
N GLU A 67 -2.91 15.53 19.00
CA GLU A 67 -1.53 15.64 18.54
C GLU A 67 -0.87 14.27 18.49
N PHE A 68 0.16 14.16 17.64
CA PHE A 68 0.95 12.96 17.49
C PHE A 68 2.43 13.30 17.69
N ILE A 69 3.19 12.31 18.14
CA ILE A 69 4.64 12.34 18.25
C ILE A 69 5.17 11.36 17.21
N GLN A 70 5.93 11.85 16.24
CA GLN A 70 6.58 10.98 15.29
C GLN A 70 7.76 10.26 15.94
N ILE A 71 7.72 8.93 15.90
CA ILE A 71 8.83 8.07 16.32
C ILE A 71 9.91 8.09 15.25
N GLU A 72 11.16 8.16 15.68
CA GLU A 72 12.30 8.16 14.77
C GLU A 72 12.44 6.79 14.06
N ASN A 73 12.63 6.81 12.74
CA ASN A 73 12.96 5.64 11.95
C ASN A 73 13.97 5.99 10.85
N ASN A 74 14.35 5.01 10.04
CA ASN A 74 15.34 5.18 8.98
C ASN A 74 14.78 5.79 7.68
N PHE A 75 13.46 6.01 7.59
CA PHE A 75 12.77 6.23 6.31
C PHE A 75 11.95 7.52 6.24
N HIS A 76 11.61 8.13 7.38
CA HIS A 76 10.74 9.31 7.46
C HIS A 76 11.37 10.36 8.38
N GLY A 77 11.49 11.58 7.85
CA GLY A 77 11.85 12.77 8.61
C GLY A 77 10.63 13.50 9.18
N LYS A 78 10.88 14.46 10.07
CA LYS A 78 9.85 15.32 10.69
C LYS A 78 9.05 16.15 9.69
N ASP A 79 9.64 16.44 8.53
CA ASP A 79 9.03 17.22 7.45
C ASP A 79 7.85 16.52 6.76
N LYS A 80 7.62 15.23 7.04
CA LYS A 80 6.51 14.45 6.43
C LYS A 80 5.24 14.43 7.26
N MET A 81 5.35 14.71 8.56
CA MET A 81 4.27 14.51 9.53
C MET A 81 2.98 15.25 9.15
N ASP A 82 3.06 16.53 8.82
CA ASP A 82 1.88 17.33 8.45
C ASP A 82 1.15 16.78 7.22
N LYS A 83 1.91 16.23 6.25
CA LYS A 83 1.34 15.66 5.03
C LYS A 83 0.67 14.32 5.30
N ASP A 84 1.31 13.48 6.10
CA ASP A 84 0.84 12.12 6.39
C ASP A 84 -0.42 12.16 7.28
N LEU A 85 -0.40 13.01 8.31
CA LEU A 85 -1.52 13.22 9.25
C LEU A 85 -2.65 14.08 8.69
N ARG A 86 -2.50 14.63 7.48
CA ARG A 86 -3.62 15.26 6.75
C ARG A 86 -4.65 14.23 6.32
N GLY A 87 -4.23 12.97 6.12
CA GLY A 87 -5.17 11.87 6.00
C GLY A 87 -5.81 11.59 7.37
N GLU A 88 -7.07 11.16 7.39
CA GLU A 88 -7.77 10.88 8.65
C GLU A 88 -7.57 9.42 9.11
N TYR A 89 -7.34 8.52 8.15
CA TYR A 89 -7.35 7.07 8.37
C TYR A 89 -6.12 6.38 7.83
N VAL A 90 -5.66 5.39 8.58
CA VAL A 90 -4.80 4.30 8.11
C VAL A 90 -5.70 3.22 7.50
N LEU A 91 -5.38 2.79 6.28
CA LEU A 91 -6.14 1.77 5.55
C LEU A 91 -5.54 0.39 5.80
N ILE A 92 -6.32 -0.50 6.40
CA ILE A 92 -5.88 -1.88 6.66
C ILE A 92 -6.34 -2.78 5.52
N CYS A 93 -5.38 -3.48 4.92
CA CYS A 93 -5.62 -4.45 3.87
C CYS A 93 -5.16 -5.83 4.32
N GLU A 94 -6.10 -6.70 4.69
CA GLU A 94 -5.81 -8.09 5.09
C GLU A 94 -5.74 -9.04 3.88
N GLU A 95 -6.16 -8.58 2.70
CA GLU A 95 -6.10 -9.31 1.43
C GLU A 95 -5.34 -8.46 0.41
N PHE A 96 -4.16 -8.93 -0.01
CA PHE A 96 -3.35 -8.27 -1.02
C PHE A 96 -2.55 -9.26 -1.88
N TYR A 97 -2.15 -8.81 -3.06
CA TYR A 97 -1.41 -9.55 -4.08
C TYR A 97 -0.25 -8.69 -4.56
N TYR A 98 0.98 -9.17 -4.46
CA TYR A 98 2.17 -8.46 -4.94
C TYR A 98 2.95 -9.31 -5.94
N PHE A 99 2.91 -8.91 -7.21
CA PHE A 99 3.56 -9.60 -8.34
C PHE A 99 5.00 -9.13 -8.61
N SER A 100 5.47 -8.08 -7.92
CA SER A 100 6.76 -7.43 -8.18
C SER A 100 6.83 -6.68 -9.52
N ARG A 101 7.77 -5.73 -9.61
CA ARG A 101 8.10 -5.05 -10.88
C ARG A 101 8.82 -5.94 -11.89
N LEU A 102 9.42 -7.04 -11.43
CA LEU A 102 10.19 -7.97 -12.26
C LEU A 102 9.31 -9.02 -12.96
N SER A 103 8.14 -9.32 -12.39
CA SER A 103 7.19 -10.29 -12.95
C SER A 103 5.74 -9.83 -12.73
N PRO A 104 5.38 -8.62 -13.20
CA PRO A 104 4.03 -8.11 -13.01
C PRO A 104 3.00 -8.91 -13.81
N LEU A 105 1.79 -9.06 -13.29
CA LEU A 105 0.73 -9.85 -13.91
C LEU A 105 0.14 -9.13 -15.12
N ASP A 106 0.08 -9.82 -16.25
CA ASP A 106 -0.64 -9.37 -17.45
C ASP A 106 -2.15 -9.54 -17.25
N ILE A 107 -2.90 -8.47 -17.52
CA ILE A 107 -4.37 -8.43 -17.41
C ILE A 107 -4.98 -8.40 -18.81
N PRO A 108 -5.77 -9.42 -19.20
CA PRO A 108 -6.47 -9.44 -20.49
C PRO A 108 -7.43 -8.25 -20.64
N ASP A 109 -7.61 -7.76 -21.87
CA ASP A 109 -8.41 -6.57 -22.15
C ASP A 109 -9.87 -6.70 -21.67
N GLY A 110 -10.46 -7.90 -21.74
CA GLY A 110 -11.84 -8.15 -21.32
C GLY A 110 -12.08 -8.06 -19.81
N VAL A 111 -11.03 -8.19 -18.99
CA VAL A 111 -11.12 -8.21 -17.52
C VAL A 111 -10.36 -7.05 -16.86
N ARG A 112 -9.91 -6.08 -17.67
CA ARG A 112 -9.06 -4.98 -17.22
C ARG A 112 -9.88 -3.93 -16.45
N PRO A 113 -9.41 -3.45 -15.29
CA PRO A 113 -10.06 -2.35 -14.59
C PRO A 113 -9.86 -1.04 -15.35
N ASN A 114 -10.65 -0.02 -15.02
CA ASN A 114 -10.44 1.32 -15.53
C ASN A 114 -9.04 1.82 -15.13
N ILE A 115 -8.30 2.37 -16.10
CA ILE A 115 -6.99 2.98 -15.88
C ILE A 115 -7.11 4.49 -16.15
N PRO A 116 -6.58 5.37 -15.27
CA PRO A 116 -6.62 6.80 -15.52
C PRO A 116 -5.84 7.18 -16.78
N LYS A 117 -6.47 7.93 -17.70
CA LYS A 117 -5.84 8.40 -18.95
C LYS A 117 -4.63 9.30 -18.71
N VAL A 118 -4.61 10.01 -17.58
CA VAL A 118 -3.54 10.92 -17.15
C VAL A 118 -3.14 10.62 -15.70
N GLN A 119 -2.00 11.14 -15.26
CA GLN A 119 -1.56 10.92 -13.88
C GLN A 119 -2.49 11.69 -12.94
N THR A 120 -3.09 11.02 -11.97
CA THR A 120 -4.02 11.62 -11.00
C THR A 120 -3.84 10.99 -9.63
N SER A 121 -3.99 11.80 -8.58
CA SER A 121 -3.99 11.33 -7.19
C SER A 121 -5.29 10.63 -6.79
N TYR A 122 -6.36 10.81 -7.56
CA TYR A 122 -7.69 10.28 -7.23
C TYR A 122 -7.98 8.90 -7.84
N GLY A 123 -7.12 8.41 -8.74
CA GLY A 123 -7.37 7.19 -9.49
C GLY A 123 -8.61 7.28 -10.39
N VAL A 124 -9.20 6.12 -10.70
CA VAL A 124 -10.47 6.00 -11.42
C VAL A 124 -11.23 4.79 -10.87
N ILE A 125 -12.54 4.94 -10.71
CA ILE A 125 -13.39 3.88 -10.16
C ILE A 125 -13.74 2.89 -11.27
N THR A 126 -13.62 1.60 -10.96
CA THR A 126 -14.21 0.50 -11.73
C THR A 126 -15.42 -0.01 -10.95
N LYS A 127 -16.62 -0.01 -11.54
CA LYS A 127 -17.86 -0.36 -10.82
C LYS A 127 -18.00 -1.85 -10.57
N ASP A 128 -17.80 -2.65 -11.60
CA ASP A 128 -17.79 -4.11 -11.51
C ASP A 128 -16.34 -4.60 -11.58
N THR A 129 -15.86 -5.15 -10.48
CA THR A 129 -14.48 -5.63 -10.33
C THR A 129 -14.42 -7.12 -10.04
N ALA A 130 -15.55 -7.82 -9.99
CA ALA A 130 -15.58 -9.21 -9.55
C ALA A 130 -14.75 -10.11 -10.48
N GLU A 131 -14.91 -9.95 -11.79
CA GLU A 131 -14.15 -10.71 -12.79
C GLU A 131 -12.66 -10.41 -12.72
N PHE A 132 -12.28 -9.12 -12.62
CA PHE A 132 -10.89 -8.70 -12.45
C PHE A 132 -10.26 -9.30 -11.18
N ILE A 133 -10.94 -9.21 -10.04
CA ILE A 133 -10.44 -9.73 -8.76
C ILE A 133 -10.33 -11.26 -8.82
N ASN A 134 -11.30 -11.95 -9.41
CA ASN A 134 -11.26 -13.40 -9.58
C ASN A 134 -10.10 -13.83 -10.49
N TYR A 135 -9.84 -13.09 -11.57
CA TYR A 135 -8.67 -13.32 -12.42
C TYR A 135 -7.37 -13.20 -11.61
N VAL A 136 -7.22 -12.17 -10.78
CA VAL A 136 -6.03 -12.01 -9.92
C VAL A 136 -5.89 -13.18 -8.93
N LYS A 137 -6.99 -13.63 -8.33
CA LYS A 137 -7.01 -14.79 -7.41
C LYS A 137 -6.57 -16.09 -8.05
N GLN A 138 -6.92 -16.31 -9.31
CA GLN A 138 -6.53 -17.50 -10.07
C GLN A 138 -5.03 -17.55 -10.40
N HIS A 139 -4.32 -16.43 -10.25
CA HIS A 139 -2.89 -16.29 -10.55
C HIS A 139 -2.06 -16.02 -9.29
N VAL A 140 -2.56 -16.40 -8.11
CA VAL A 140 -1.90 -16.15 -6.82
C VAL A 140 -0.52 -16.81 -6.73
N GLU A 141 -0.30 -17.92 -7.43
CA GLU A 141 0.98 -18.62 -7.53
C GLU A 141 2.08 -17.79 -8.21
N LEU A 142 1.70 -16.77 -8.99
CA LEU A 142 2.64 -15.82 -9.60
C LEU A 142 3.00 -14.67 -8.64
N CYS A 143 2.34 -14.55 -7.48
CA CYS A 143 2.68 -13.53 -6.50
C CYS A 143 4.05 -13.79 -5.88
N LYS A 144 4.84 -12.71 -5.74
CA LYS A 144 6.04 -12.71 -4.89
C LYS A 144 5.66 -12.73 -3.40
N TYR A 145 4.60 -12.00 -3.02
CA TYR A 145 4.03 -12.01 -1.68
C TYR A 145 2.50 -11.90 -1.75
N THR A 146 1.82 -12.58 -0.84
CA THR A 146 0.37 -12.53 -0.67
C THR A 146 0.02 -13.02 0.73
N ASP A 147 -0.98 -12.41 1.35
CA ASP A 147 -1.61 -12.91 2.60
C ASP A 147 -3.01 -13.50 2.32
N ALA A 148 -3.41 -13.58 1.05
CA ALA A 148 -4.63 -14.27 0.64
C ALA A 148 -4.49 -15.77 0.92
N LYS A 149 -5.31 -16.30 1.82
CA LYS A 149 -5.45 -17.74 2.11
C LYS A 149 -6.32 -18.44 1.08
#